data_AF-A0A7R9U820-F1
#
_entry.id   AF-A0A7R9U820-F1
#
_cell.length_a   1.000
_cell.length_b   1.000
_cell.length_c   1.000
_cell.angle_alpha   90.00
_cell.angle_beta   90.00
_cell.angle_gamma   90.00
#
_symmetry.space_group_name_H-M   'P 1'
#
loop_
_entity.id
_entity.type
_entity.pdbx_description
1 polymer ?
#
loop_
_entity_poly.entity_id
_entity_poly.type
_entity_poly.pdbx_seq_one_letter_code
_entity_poly.pdbx_strand_id
1 'polypeptide(L)'
;MELEDRVQDEMMSDLPMDSSFRGLSDHEFNLAAMSQEVPSTFENTTFRSAPIVAMDAQPARLESVQRMKDMQKPALVQRSVTPAKPEVQATAAPAAFNTAADSDLARRVAVGPVPPLPFELERVTVIRKEFASSEHAALAVMGALRETGVDFSAEPEAAKWRCAHCCAAAYISFTIQLFLAAGEYVIEIQRRSGEGCAFMALYRQLKGQLTGKAVQSRPANFGLLAPTLPPSLLEKVSEPEMDPVEEVSLALDLLKSDYLDMQKEGAQCISEMTSDQATRDRVASSTEALGLLVTAVATFLATTVDVQSRSYAAFALANLTEAVPCRDMLTSAPGLVHVLHTLAGFVHNGSYEDVQMRREAARALANIAATHKDAMARVLGQDVIRDFVGDARELHDPVVRNYVSSACGQFTLETKA
;
A
#
# COMPACT_ATOMS: atom_id res chain seq x y z
N MET A 1 66.19 -24.84 3.03
CA MET A 1 67.14 -25.03 4.15
C MET A 1 67.18 -23.69 4.85
N GLU A 2 66.81 -23.65 6.13
CA GLU A 2 66.45 -22.46 6.93
C GLU A 2 65.05 -21.93 6.59
N LEU A 3 64.12 -21.67 7.53
CA LEU A 3 64.06 -21.82 8.98
C LEU A 3 62.55 -21.82 9.33
N GLU A 4 62.01 -22.94 9.83
CA GLU A 4 60.73 -23.01 10.53
C GLU A 4 61.06 -23.07 12.02
N ASP A 5 60.59 -22.10 12.82
CA ASP A 5 60.27 -22.26 14.25
C ASP A 5 59.94 -20.91 14.91
N ARG A 6 59.03 -20.96 15.90
CA ARG A 6 58.63 -19.92 16.90
C ARG A 6 57.54 -18.95 16.37
N VAL A 7 56.39 -18.73 17.01
CA VAL A 7 55.93 -18.89 18.40
C VAL A 7 54.40 -19.11 18.40
N GLN A 8 53.95 -20.22 18.98
CA GLN A 8 52.63 -20.34 19.59
C GLN A 8 52.84 -20.10 21.09
N ASP A 9 52.32 -19.00 21.64
CA ASP A 9 51.87 -18.91 23.02
C ASP A 9 51.22 -17.53 23.29
N GLU A 10 50.30 -17.52 24.25
CA GLU A 10 49.62 -16.36 24.86
C GLU A 10 48.44 -15.73 24.10
N MET A 11 47.22 -16.09 24.52
CA MET A 11 46.25 -15.18 25.18
C MET A 11 44.85 -15.85 25.21
N MET A 12 44.62 -16.71 26.22
CA MET A 12 43.31 -17.23 26.62
C MET A 12 43.18 -17.11 28.14
N SER A 13 42.54 -16.03 28.59
CA SER A 13 42.08 -15.71 29.96
C SER A 13 41.32 -14.38 29.82
N ASP A 14 40.00 -14.24 30.01
CA ASP A 14 39.23 -14.54 31.21
C ASP A 14 37.73 -14.58 30.88
N LEU A 15 37.03 -15.62 31.35
CA LEU A 15 35.58 -15.57 31.62
C LEU A 15 35.30 -16.39 32.88
N PRO A 16 34.58 -15.85 33.88
CA PRO A 16 34.18 -16.61 35.05
C PRO A 16 32.92 -17.43 34.75
N MET A 17 33.05 -18.75 34.91
CA MET A 17 31.95 -19.71 35.02
C MET A 17 31.43 -19.71 36.46
N ASP A 18 30.16 -19.38 36.64
CA ASP A 18 29.46 -19.64 37.89
C ASP A 18 28.67 -20.95 37.75
N SER A 19 28.96 -21.89 38.65
CA SER A 19 28.47 -23.26 38.63
C SER A 19 27.84 -23.60 39.98
N SER A 20 26.52 -23.65 39.99
CA SER A 20 25.72 -24.37 40.98
C SER A 20 24.33 -24.52 40.33
N PHE A 21 23.75 -25.70 40.12
CA PHE A 21 23.43 -26.71 41.12
C PHE A 21 23.12 -28.05 40.42
N ARG A 22 23.56 -29.15 41.04
CA ARG A 22 23.19 -30.56 40.78
C ARG A 22 21.67 -30.73 40.95
N GLY A 23 20.94 -31.52 40.18
CA GLY A 23 21.06 -32.95 39.93
C GLY A 23 19.66 -33.61 40.08
N LEU A 24 19.55 -34.91 39.76
CA LEU A 24 18.37 -35.81 39.82
C LEU A 24 17.55 -35.82 38.50
N SER A 25 17.86 -36.72 37.55
CA SER A 25 17.62 -38.18 37.48
C SER A 25 16.21 -38.54 37.01
N ASP A 26 16.17 -39.25 35.88
CA ASP A 26 15.01 -39.87 35.25
C ASP A 26 14.28 -40.83 36.19
N HIS A 27 12.94 -40.71 36.23
CA HIS A 27 12.06 -41.84 36.48
C HIS A 27 10.76 -41.67 35.70
N GLU A 28 10.42 -42.73 34.97
CA GLU A 28 9.15 -43.04 34.32
C GLU A 28 7.93 -42.75 35.21
N PHE A 29 6.80 -42.34 34.64
CA PHE A 29 5.54 -43.09 34.74
C PHE A 29 4.46 -42.56 33.78
N ASN A 30 3.67 -43.53 33.33
CA ASN A 30 2.63 -43.50 32.30
C ASN A 30 1.28 -42.93 32.78
N LEU A 31 0.52 -42.41 31.79
CA LEU A 31 -0.94 -42.50 31.58
C LEU A 31 -1.98 -42.03 32.63
N ALA A 32 -2.93 -41.25 32.06
CA ALA A 32 -4.39 -41.29 32.24
C ALA A 32 -5.06 -40.27 33.19
N ALA A 33 -5.90 -39.46 32.53
CA ALA A 33 -7.27 -39.06 32.89
C ALA A 33 -7.51 -38.44 34.28
N MET A 34 -7.85 -37.15 34.31
CA MET A 34 -9.00 -36.66 35.07
C MET A 34 -9.59 -35.41 34.40
N SER A 35 -10.80 -35.57 33.87
CA SER A 35 -11.77 -34.49 33.69
C SER A 35 -11.98 -33.76 35.02
N GLN A 36 -11.95 -32.44 35.01
CA GLN A 36 -12.69 -31.66 35.99
C GLN A 36 -13.10 -30.31 35.40
N GLU A 37 -14.42 -30.17 35.30
CA GLU A 37 -15.16 -28.94 35.05
C GLU A 37 -14.83 -27.91 36.13
N VAL A 38 -14.64 -26.65 35.73
CA VAL A 38 -14.72 -25.49 36.63
C VAL A 38 -15.50 -24.38 35.93
N PRO A 39 -16.40 -23.68 36.64
CA PRO A 39 -17.58 -23.06 36.04
C PRO A 39 -17.38 -21.62 35.59
N SER A 40 -18.29 -21.24 34.69
CA SER A 40 -18.63 -19.89 34.27
C SER A 40 -19.08 -19.00 35.42
N THR A 41 -18.35 -17.91 35.67
CA THR A 41 -18.91 -16.63 36.12
C THR A 41 -17.84 -15.56 35.90
N PHE A 42 -17.99 -14.75 34.85
CA PHE A 42 -17.37 -13.43 34.80
C PHE A 42 -18.46 -12.39 34.58
N GLU A 43 -18.54 -11.49 35.55
CA GLU A 43 -19.58 -10.51 35.74
C GLU A 43 -19.50 -9.38 34.70
N ASN A 44 -20.68 -9.01 34.21
CA ASN A 44 -20.98 -7.83 33.43
C ASN A 44 -20.39 -6.57 34.07
N THR A 45 -19.41 -5.95 33.41
CA THR A 45 -19.05 -4.55 33.70
C THR A 45 -19.67 -3.67 32.63
N THR A 46 -20.87 -3.17 32.91
CA THR A 46 -21.62 -2.24 32.06
C THR A 46 -20.94 -0.86 32.07
N PHE A 47 -20.26 -0.49 31.00
CA PHE A 47 -19.83 0.88 30.77
C PHE A 47 -21.04 1.73 30.35
N ARG A 48 -21.42 2.69 31.18
CA ARG A 48 -22.49 3.66 30.92
C ARG A 48 -21.98 4.75 29.96
N SER A 49 -22.53 4.77 28.75
CA SER A 49 -22.38 5.86 27.79
C SER A 49 -23.19 7.08 28.24
N ALA A 50 -22.55 8.24 28.32
CA ALA A 50 -23.22 9.53 28.55
C ALA A 50 -23.90 10.02 27.25
N PRO A 51 -25.05 10.72 27.34
CA PRO A 51 -25.78 11.19 26.17
C PRO A 51 -25.17 12.47 25.60
N ILE A 52 -24.90 12.48 24.29
CA ILE A 52 -24.56 13.69 23.55
C ILE A 52 -25.88 14.41 23.20
N VAL A 53 -25.95 15.66 23.65
CA VAL A 53 -27.05 16.60 23.46
C VAL A 53 -27.18 16.98 21.99
N ALA A 54 -28.41 16.89 21.47
CA ALA A 54 -28.80 17.40 20.16
C ALA A 54 -28.74 18.95 20.15
N MET A 55 -28.07 19.52 19.16
CA MET A 55 -28.26 20.91 18.77
C MET A 55 -28.79 20.97 17.34
N ASP A 56 -30.02 21.46 17.24
CA ASP A 56 -30.71 21.87 16.03
C ASP A 56 -30.25 23.26 15.53
N ALA A 57 -30.56 23.50 14.24
CA ALA A 57 -30.62 24.76 13.50
C ALA A 57 -29.30 25.29 12.90
N GLN A 58 -29.21 25.81 11.66
CA GLN A 58 -30.14 26.04 10.54
C GLN A 58 -29.29 26.41 9.28
N PRO A 59 -29.86 26.41 8.06
CA PRO A 59 -29.14 26.55 6.80
C PRO A 59 -29.05 28.01 6.32
N ALA A 60 -27.92 28.42 5.75
CA ALA A 60 -27.84 29.68 5.01
C ALA A 60 -26.75 29.67 3.92
N ARG A 61 -27.16 30.20 2.75
CA ARG A 61 -26.36 30.74 1.64
C ARG A 61 -25.97 29.81 0.48
N LEU A 62 -26.99 29.39 -0.27
CA LEU A 62 -26.98 29.56 -1.73
C LEU A 62 -27.19 31.05 -2.04
N GLU A 63 -26.16 31.82 -2.42
CA GLU A 63 -26.35 33.11 -3.14
C GLU A 63 -25.06 33.76 -3.70
N SER A 64 -24.07 32.98 -4.15
CA SER A 64 -22.81 33.55 -4.68
C SER A 64 -22.36 33.04 -6.06
N VAL A 65 -23.19 32.28 -6.78
CA VAL A 65 -22.81 31.66 -8.07
C VAL A 65 -23.28 32.44 -9.31
N GLN A 66 -24.01 33.57 -9.16
CA GLN A 66 -24.67 34.25 -10.29
C GLN A 66 -24.00 35.55 -10.78
N ARG A 67 -22.70 35.80 -10.52
CA ARG A 67 -22.01 37.00 -11.03
C ARG A 67 -20.54 36.79 -11.41
N MET A 68 -20.25 35.87 -12.33
CA MET A 68 -19.02 35.91 -13.16
C MET A 68 -19.24 35.25 -14.54
N LYS A 69 -20.46 35.35 -15.09
CA LYS A 69 -20.69 35.14 -16.53
C LYS A 69 -20.78 36.52 -17.15
N ASP A 70 -19.65 37.00 -17.63
CA ASP A 70 -19.48 37.94 -18.74
C ASP A 70 -18.05 38.46 -18.67
N MET A 71 -17.18 37.96 -19.55
CA MET A 71 -16.21 38.74 -20.33
C MET A 71 -15.20 37.81 -21.04
N GLN A 72 -14.97 38.14 -22.32
CA GLN A 72 -13.88 37.72 -23.21
C GLN A 72 -13.95 36.36 -23.93
N LYS A 73 -14.53 36.41 -25.14
CA LYS A 73 -14.07 35.66 -26.33
C LYS A 73 -12.72 36.22 -26.82
N PRO A 74 -11.84 35.39 -27.39
CA PRO A 74 -11.60 35.55 -28.83
C PRO A 74 -11.35 34.26 -29.65
N ALA A 75 -11.74 34.39 -30.92
CA ALA A 75 -11.21 33.84 -32.18
C ALA A 75 -10.81 32.35 -32.33
N LEU A 76 -11.60 31.70 -33.18
CA LEU A 76 -11.48 30.38 -33.78
C LEU A 76 -10.32 30.32 -34.80
N VAL A 77 -9.44 29.31 -34.72
CA VAL A 77 -8.60 28.85 -35.85
C VAL A 77 -8.86 27.36 -36.02
N GLN A 78 -9.51 27.00 -37.14
CA GLN A 78 -9.79 25.63 -37.53
C GLN A 78 -8.51 24.96 -38.08
N ARG A 79 -8.14 23.80 -37.53
CA ARG A 79 -7.24 22.85 -38.21
C ARG A 79 -7.88 21.46 -38.19
N SER A 80 -8.16 20.98 -39.39
CA SER A 80 -8.59 19.61 -39.71
C SER A 80 -7.42 18.64 -39.65
N VAL A 81 -7.55 17.52 -38.94
CA VAL A 81 -6.72 16.31 -39.17
C VAL A 81 -7.57 15.06 -38.97
N THR A 82 -7.40 14.14 -39.92
CA THR A 82 -8.02 12.83 -40.16
C THR A 82 -7.69 11.75 -39.10
N PRO A 83 -8.47 10.66 -39.01
CA PRO A 83 -8.32 9.64 -37.97
C PRO A 83 -7.26 8.59 -38.33
N ALA A 84 -6.41 8.25 -37.38
CA ALA A 84 -5.48 7.11 -37.46
C ALA A 84 -5.89 5.99 -36.49
N LYS A 85 -5.65 4.77 -36.96
CA LYS A 85 -6.00 3.43 -36.44
C LYS A 85 -5.30 3.11 -35.11
N PRO A 86 -5.88 2.31 -34.19
CA PRO A 86 -5.28 2.06 -32.89
C PRO A 86 -4.18 1.00 -32.97
N GLU A 87 -3.00 1.36 -32.48
CA GLU A 87 -1.82 0.49 -32.31
C GLU A 87 -1.67 0.19 -30.81
N VAL A 88 -1.52 -1.09 -30.49
CA VAL A 88 -1.40 -1.63 -29.12
C VAL A 88 -0.05 -1.21 -28.54
N GLN A 89 -0.05 -0.35 -27.53
CA GLN A 89 1.14 -0.02 -26.74
C GLN A 89 1.16 -0.79 -25.42
N ALA A 90 2.08 -1.74 -25.33
CA ALA A 90 2.53 -2.35 -24.10
C ALA A 90 3.74 -1.56 -23.54
N THR A 91 3.77 -1.52 -22.20
CA THR A 91 4.85 -1.13 -21.27
C THR A 91 5.32 0.34 -21.28
N ALA A 92 4.65 1.14 -20.44
CA ALA A 92 5.14 2.44 -19.99
C ALA A 92 6.47 2.30 -19.23
N ALA A 93 7.49 3.02 -19.70
CA ALA A 93 8.74 3.24 -18.99
C ALA A 93 8.50 4.02 -17.67
N PRO A 94 9.36 3.85 -16.63
CA PRO A 94 9.22 4.60 -15.39
C PRO A 94 9.27 6.11 -15.67
N ALA A 95 8.23 6.82 -15.25
CA ALA A 95 8.09 8.25 -15.47
C ALA A 95 9.32 9.00 -14.95
N ALA A 96 9.98 9.78 -15.80
CA ALA A 96 11.03 10.69 -15.38
C ALA A 96 10.40 11.79 -14.51
N PHE A 97 10.63 11.73 -13.20
CA PHE A 97 10.08 12.65 -12.19
C PHE A 97 10.73 14.05 -12.26
N ASN A 98 10.02 15.06 -11.75
CA ASN A 98 10.37 16.49 -11.80
C ASN A 98 11.65 16.85 -11.00
N THR A 99 12.82 16.66 -11.62
CA THR A 99 14.15 16.97 -11.04
C THR A 99 14.31 18.40 -10.52
N ALA A 100 13.60 19.38 -11.11
CA ALA A 100 13.68 20.79 -10.70
C ALA A 100 12.98 21.06 -9.35
N ALA A 101 11.79 20.48 -9.13
CA ALA A 101 11.05 20.64 -7.88
C ALA A 101 11.78 19.96 -6.71
N ASP A 102 12.42 18.84 -6.99
CA ASP A 102 13.20 18.08 -6.00
C ASP A 102 14.46 18.81 -5.57
N SER A 103 15.14 19.44 -6.52
CA SER A 103 16.31 20.26 -6.23
C SER A 103 15.93 21.44 -5.34
N ASP A 104 14.81 22.12 -5.62
CA ASP A 104 14.32 23.21 -4.79
C ASP A 104 13.89 22.75 -3.38
N LEU A 105 13.23 21.60 -3.28
CA LEU A 105 12.88 21.00 -1.99
C LEU A 105 14.15 20.62 -1.20
N ALA A 106 15.13 19.99 -1.85
CA ALA A 106 16.38 19.57 -1.24
C ALA A 106 17.19 20.77 -0.70
N ARG A 107 17.23 21.90 -1.42
CA ARG A 107 17.89 23.13 -0.96
C ARG A 107 17.26 23.73 0.30
N ARG A 108 15.97 23.50 0.51
CA ARG A 108 15.24 23.99 1.68
C ARG A 108 15.41 23.09 2.90
N VAL A 109 16.03 21.91 2.77
CA VAL A 109 16.20 20.97 3.88
C VAL A 109 17.16 21.53 4.93
N ALA A 110 16.60 21.80 6.11
CA ALA A 110 17.32 22.32 7.27
C ALA A 110 17.69 21.18 8.23
N VAL A 111 18.91 20.65 8.11
CA VAL A 111 19.38 19.54 8.95
C VAL A 111 19.85 20.07 10.31
N GLY A 112 19.14 19.66 11.36
CA GLY A 112 19.51 19.94 12.75
C GLY A 112 20.47 18.91 13.35
N PRO A 113 21.09 19.22 14.50
CA PRO A 113 21.81 18.22 15.27
C PRO A 113 20.84 17.16 15.81
N VAL A 114 21.37 15.99 16.17
CA VAL A 114 20.60 14.98 16.91
C VAL A 114 20.11 15.59 18.23
N PRO A 115 18.82 15.48 18.57
CA PRO A 115 18.28 16.03 19.82
C PRO A 115 19.04 15.51 21.05
N PRO A 116 19.20 16.34 22.09
CA PRO A 116 19.88 15.92 23.31
C PRO A 116 19.07 14.86 24.08
N LEU A 117 19.73 14.15 25.00
CA LEU A 117 19.10 13.20 25.90
C LEU A 117 17.86 13.82 26.59
N PRO A 118 16.78 13.04 26.81
CA PRO A 118 16.69 11.58 26.74
C PRO A 118 16.40 11.01 25.34
N PHE A 119 16.50 11.81 24.28
CA PHE A 119 16.32 11.31 22.92
C PHE A 119 17.38 10.25 22.56
N GLU A 120 16.92 9.05 22.21
CA GLU A 120 17.76 7.99 21.66
C GLU A 120 17.30 7.68 20.24
N LEU A 121 18.25 7.66 19.30
CA LEU A 121 18.01 7.18 17.94
C LEU A 121 17.63 5.70 17.97
N GLU A 122 16.74 5.28 17.07
CA GLU A 122 16.41 3.86 16.94
C GLU A 122 17.66 3.03 16.59
N ARG A 123 17.95 1.99 17.39
CA ARG A 123 19.21 1.22 17.26
C ARG A 123 19.32 0.42 15.97
N VAL A 124 18.19 0.06 15.35
CA VAL A 124 18.13 -0.94 14.27
C VAL A 124 17.97 -0.29 12.88
N THR A 125 17.41 0.90 12.82
CA THR A 125 16.91 1.54 11.58
C THR A 125 17.63 2.85 11.27
N VAL A 126 18.86 3.00 11.76
CA VAL A 126 19.73 4.15 11.52
C VAL A 126 20.79 3.83 10.47
N ILE A 127 21.05 4.81 9.60
CA ILE A 127 22.09 4.78 8.58
C ILE A 127 22.98 6.00 8.80
N ARG A 128 24.29 5.78 8.92
CA ARG A 128 25.29 6.86 8.93
C ARG A 128 26.01 6.89 7.61
N LYS A 129 26.12 8.07 7.01
CA LYS A 129 26.81 8.26 5.74
C LYS A 129 27.32 9.69 5.59
N GLU A 130 28.51 9.81 5.01
CA GLU A 130 29.04 11.09 4.59
C GLU A 130 28.37 11.54 3.29
N PHE A 131 27.87 12.77 3.29
CA PHE A 131 27.38 13.45 2.09
C PHE A 131 28.09 14.79 1.99
N ALA A 132 28.29 15.29 0.76
CA ALA A 132 28.97 16.57 0.56
C ALA A 132 28.14 17.77 1.08
N SER A 133 26.82 17.63 1.17
CA SER A 133 25.89 18.66 1.65
C SER A 133 24.57 18.05 2.11
N SER A 134 23.76 18.84 2.84
CA SER A 134 22.40 18.47 3.23
C SER A 134 21.49 18.28 2.01
N GLU A 135 21.69 19.10 0.97
CA GLU A 135 21.00 18.98 -0.33
C GLU A 135 21.29 17.60 -0.96
N HIS A 136 22.55 17.17 -0.99
CA HIS A 136 22.91 15.85 -1.52
C HIS A 136 22.32 14.70 -0.68
N ALA A 137 22.30 14.83 0.64
CA ALA A 137 21.68 13.83 1.51
C ALA A 137 20.16 13.74 1.26
N ALA A 138 19.48 14.89 1.15
CA ALA A 138 18.04 14.96 0.86
C ALA A 138 17.71 14.37 -0.52
N LEU A 139 18.49 14.71 -1.55
CA LEU A 139 18.34 14.14 -2.89
C LEU A 139 18.53 12.61 -2.89
N ALA A 140 19.50 12.10 -2.13
CA ALA A 140 19.71 10.66 -1.98
C ALA A 140 18.52 9.96 -1.29
N VAL A 141 17.94 10.56 -0.26
CA VAL A 141 16.73 10.05 0.41
C VAL A 141 15.55 10.01 -0.55
N MET A 142 15.27 11.11 -1.25
CA MET A 142 14.15 11.18 -2.19
C MET A 142 14.35 10.25 -3.40
N GLY A 143 15.59 10.11 -3.89
CA GLY A 143 15.96 9.15 -4.92
C GLY A 143 15.67 7.72 -4.48
N ALA A 144 16.17 7.32 -3.30
CA ALA A 144 15.94 5.99 -2.74
C ALA A 144 14.44 5.70 -2.55
N LEU A 145 13.67 6.63 -2.00
CA LEU A 145 12.22 6.48 -1.82
C LEU A 145 11.51 6.19 -3.15
N ARG A 146 11.83 6.94 -4.20
CA ARG A 146 11.22 6.76 -5.54
C ARG A 146 11.61 5.45 -6.20
N GLU A 147 12.87 5.08 -6.14
CA GLU A 147 13.35 3.82 -6.69
C GLU A 147 12.68 2.61 -6.03
N THR A 148 12.35 2.73 -4.74
CA THR A 148 11.58 1.71 -4.00
C THR A 148 10.06 1.82 -4.14
N GLY A 149 9.55 2.78 -4.92
CA GLY A 149 8.11 2.98 -5.09
C GLY A 149 7.40 3.41 -3.80
N VAL A 150 8.04 4.23 -2.98
CA VAL A 150 7.47 4.79 -1.75
C VAL A 150 6.91 6.17 -2.02
N ASP A 151 5.65 6.39 -1.66
CA ASP A 151 5.01 7.69 -1.71
C ASP A 151 5.33 8.49 -0.44
N PHE A 152 5.57 9.80 -0.58
CA PHE A 152 6.01 10.61 0.55
C PHE A 152 5.57 12.08 0.49
N SER A 153 5.54 12.70 1.67
CA SER A 153 5.45 14.14 1.86
C SER A 153 6.66 14.63 2.65
N ALA A 154 7.28 15.70 2.17
CA ALA A 154 8.50 16.25 2.77
C ALA A 154 8.21 17.50 3.61
N GLU A 155 8.79 17.54 4.80
CA GLU A 155 8.84 18.67 5.73
C GLU A 155 10.29 19.19 5.76
N PRO A 156 10.69 20.05 4.80
CA PRO A 156 12.10 20.43 4.63
C PRO A 156 12.66 21.15 5.85
N GLU A 157 11.84 21.96 6.54
CA GLU A 157 12.23 22.69 7.75
C GLU A 157 12.60 21.76 8.92
N ALA A 158 12.03 20.55 8.95
CA ALA A 158 12.30 19.53 9.96
C ALA A 158 13.26 18.43 9.46
N ALA A 159 13.75 18.55 8.23
CA ALA A 159 14.48 17.52 7.51
C ALA A 159 13.84 16.13 7.62
N LYS A 160 12.51 16.09 7.46
CA LYS A 160 11.68 14.91 7.71
C LYS A 160 10.81 14.57 6.51
N TRP A 161 10.64 13.28 6.25
CA TRP A 161 9.73 12.75 5.24
C TRP A 161 8.73 11.83 5.93
N ARG A 162 7.45 12.03 5.65
CA ARG A 162 6.39 11.07 5.99
C ARG A 162 6.16 10.19 4.78
N CYS A 163 6.20 8.88 4.98
CA CYS A 163 6.26 7.91 3.91
C CYS A 163 5.14 6.88 4.07
N ALA A 164 4.57 6.48 2.95
CA ALA A 164 3.65 5.36 2.84
C ALA A 164 4.11 4.45 1.71
N HIS A 165 4.17 3.15 2.00
CA HIS A 165 4.39 2.12 1.00
C HIS A 165 3.22 1.16 1.06
N CYS A 166 2.50 1.02 -0.05
CA CYS A 166 1.41 0.09 -0.17
C CYS A 166 1.61 -0.77 -1.41
N CYS A 167 1.55 -2.07 -1.23
CA CYS A 167 1.47 -3.06 -2.28
C CYS A 167 0.33 -4.02 -1.98
N ALA A 168 0.10 -4.98 -2.88
CA ALA A 168 -0.99 -5.94 -2.70
C ALA A 168 -0.91 -6.75 -1.38
N ALA A 169 0.30 -6.97 -0.87
CA ALA A 169 0.56 -7.81 0.30
C ALA A 169 0.90 -7.01 1.57
N ALA A 170 1.09 -5.69 1.50
CA ALA A 170 1.51 -4.94 2.68
C ALA A 170 1.19 -3.46 2.56
N TYR A 171 0.81 -2.87 3.70
CA TYR A 171 0.77 -1.43 3.90
C TYR A 171 1.73 -1.07 5.03
N ILE A 172 2.56 -0.06 4.81
CA ILE A 172 3.58 0.39 5.74
C ILE A 172 3.57 1.92 5.79
N SER A 173 3.36 2.50 6.98
CA SER A 173 3.57 3.93 7.23
C SER A 173 4.83 4.11 8.06
N PHE A 174 5.70 5.02 7.66
CA PHE A 174 6.97 5.27 8.34
C PHE A 174 7.43 6.71 8.13
N THR A 175 8.43 7.15 8.90
CA THR A 175 9.05 8.46 8.73
C THR A 175 10.54 8.33 8.56
N ILE A 176 11.12 9.12 7.66
CA ILE A 176 12.56 9.31 7.57
C ILE A 176 12.91 10.67 8.15
N GLN A 177 13.94 10.75 8.98
CA GLN A 177 14.47 12.01 9.48
C GLN A 177 15.99 12.07 9.31
N LEU A 178 16.49 13.24 8.93
CA LEU A 178 17.90 13.49 8.70
C LEU A 178 18.47 14.40 9.80
N PHE A 179 19.56 13.96 10.41
CA PHE A 179 20.30 14.71 11.42
C PHE A 179 21.77 14.86 11.02
N LEU A 180 22.47 15.80 11.67
CA LEU A 180 23.91 15.95 11.60
C LEU A 180 24.53 15.57 12.96
N ALA A 181 25.44 14.60 12.98
CA ALA A 181 26.13 14.15 14.19
C ALA A 181 27.61 13.92 13.92
N ALA A 182 28.48 14.60 14.67
CA ALA A 182 29.94 14.44 14.57
C ALA A 182 30.51 14.57 13.13
N GLY A 183 29.90 15.42 12.30
CA GLY A 183 30.31 15.64 10.90
C GLY A 183 29.71 14.64 9.91
N GLU A 184 29.00 13.61 10.36
CA GLU A 184 28.29 12.65 9.52
C GLU A 184 26.79 12.96 9.48
N TYR A 185 26.14 12.62 8.37
CA TYR A 185 24.69 12.63 8.30
C TYR A 185 24.13 11.31 8.84
N VAL A 186 23.11 11.44 9.67
CA VAL A 186 22.40 10.32 10.27
C VAL A 186 20.98 10.31 9.72
N ILE A 187 20.64 9.24 9.03
CA ILE A 187 19.31 8.98 8.50
C ILE A 187 18.63 7.99 9.44
N GLU A 188 17.57 8.42 10.10
CA GLU A 188 16.73 7.59 10.96
C GLU A 188 15.44 7.23 10.25
N ILE A 189 15.07 5.95 10.25
CA ILE A 189 13.87 5.45 9.56
C ILE A 189 12.95 4.77 10.60
N GLN A 190 11.87 5.43 11.01
CA GLN A 190 10.99 4.94 12.07
C GLN A 190 9.66 4.42 11.51
N ARG A 191 9.34 3.14 11.75
CA ARG A 191 8.02 2.57 11.41
C ARG A 191 6.94 3.19 12.32
N ARG A 192 5.83 3.65 11.73
CA ARG A 192 4.67 4.19 12.46
C ARG A 192 3.52 3.20 12.53
N SER A 193 3.26 2.49 11.44
CA SER A 193 2.25 1.43 11.37
C SER A 193 2.56 0.44 10.24
N GLY A 194 1.78 -0.63 10.15
CA GLY A 194 1.93 -1.65 9.12
C GLY A 194 2.76 -2.85 9.55
N GLU A 195 3.03 -3.76 8.62
CA GLU A 195 3.68 -5.04 8.92
C GLU A 195 5.18 -4.90 9.19
N GLY A 196 5.68 -5.55 10.25
CA GLY A 196 7.09 -5.41 10.68
C GLY A 196 8.08 -6.09 9.74
N CYS A 197 7.77 -7.29 9.26
CA CYS A 197 8.66 -8.03 8.37
C CYS A 197 8.76 -7.36 6.99
N ALA A 198 7.62 -6.93 6.42
CA ALA A 198 7.61 -6.13 5.20
C ALA A 198 8.38 -4.81 5.36
N PHE A 199 8.22 -4.10 6.48
CA PHE A 199 9.02 -2.90 6.78
C PHE A 199 10.51 -3.21 6.83
N MET A 200 10.94 -4.30 7.45
CA MET A 200 12.36 -4.65 7.49
C MET A 200 12.91 -5.03 6.12
N ALA A 201 12.10 -5.65 5.25
CA ALA A 201 12.48 -5.90 3.86
C ALA A 201 12.67 -4.59 3.09
N LEU A 202 11.71 -3.66 3.20
CA LEU A 202 11.80 -2.32 2.60
C LEU A 202 12.98 -1.52 3.15
N TYR A 203 13.21 -1.54 4.46
CA TYR A 203 14.36 -0.89 5.09
C TYR A 203 15.69 -1.40 4.51
N ARG A 204 15.84 -2.70 4.29
CA ARG A 204 17.07 -3.26 3.68
C ARG A 204 17.27 -2.76 2.24
N GLN A 205 16.19 -2.63 1.47
CA GLN A 205 16.24 -2.05 0.12
C GLN A 205 16.66 -0.58 0.17
N LEU A 206 15.98 0.24 0.97
CA LEU A 206 16.32 1.66 1.18
C LEU A 206 17.77 1.83 1.65
N LYS A 207 18.21 1.01 2.60
CA LYS A 207 19.60 1.00 3.08
C LYS A 207 20.59 0.66 1.98
N GLY A 208 20.27 -0.31 1.13
CA GLY A 208 21.10 -0.65 -0.03
C GLY A 208 21.28 0.55 -0.97
N GLN A 209 20.18 1.20 -1.34
CA GLN A 209 20.21 2.39 -2.21
C GLN A 209 20.97 3.55 -1.57
N LEU A 210 20.69 3.85 -0.30
CA LEU A 210 21.33 4.94 0.42
C LEU A 210 22.82 4.72 0.64
N THR A 211 23.27 3.49 0.82
CA THR A 211 24.69 3.18 1.05
C THR A 211 25.47 2.88 -0.24
N GLY A 212 24.79 2.78 -1.39
CA GLY A 212 25.40 2.36 -2.66
C GLY A 212 25.93 0.92 -2.64
N LYS A 213 25.65 0.17 -1.58
CA LYS A 213 25.93 -1.25 -1.50
C LYS A 213 24.72 -1.94 -2.08
N ALA A 214 24.85 -2.53 -3.26
CA ALA A 214 23.83 -3.38 -3.83
C ALA A 214 23.54 -4.51 -2.84
N VAL A 215 22.53 -4.31 -1.97
CA VAL A 215 21.93 -5.40 -1.24
C VAL A 215 21.16 -6.12 -2.32
N GLN A 216 21.65 -7.30 -2.74
CA GLN A 216 20.80 -8.23 -3.46
C GLN A 216 19.66 -8.56 -2.50
N SER A 217 18.59 -7.76 -2.53
CA SER A 217 17.33 -8.13 -1.93
C SER A 217 16.86 -9.28 -2.81
N ARG A 218 17.23 -10.50 -2.43
CA ARG A 218 16.46 -11.67 -2.83
C ARG A 218 15.01 -11.28 -2.52
N PRO A 219 14.07 -11.36 -3.48
CA PRO A 219 12.69 -11.03 -3.21
C PRO A 219 12.31 -11.77 -1.92
N ALA A 220 11.75 -11.03 -0.97
CA ALA A 220 11.18 -11.64 0.20
C ALA A 220 9.94 -12.42 -0.27
N ASN A 221 10.18 -13.56 -0.92
CA ASN A 221 9.31 -14.68 -0.69
C ASN A 221 9.37 -14.85 0.82
N PHE A 222 8.27 -14.60 1.51
CA PHE A 222 8.03 -15.08 2.86
C PHE A 222 8.02 -16.62 2.83
N GLY A 223 9.14 -17.22 2.41
CA GLY A 223 9.54 -18.48 2.96
C GLY A 223 9.89 -18.16 4.39
N LEU A 224 9.04 -18.65 5.31
CA LEU A 224 9.51 -19.26 6.53
C LEU A 224 10.93 -19.80 6.30
N LEU A 225 11.79 -19.74 7.32
CA LEU A 225 13.01 -20.53 7.38
C LEU A 225 12.61 -22.01 7.27
N ALA A 226 12.29 -22.47 6.07
CA ALA A 226 12.18 -23.85 5.73
C ALA A 226 13.60 -24.36 5.95
N PRO A 227 13.79 -25.34 6.85
CA PRO A 227 15.06 -26.03 6.92
C PRO A 227 15.39 -26.41 5.48
N THR A 228 16.64 -26.17 5.05
CA THR A 228 17.14 -26.63 3.76
C THR A 228 17.14 -28.16 3.76
N LEU A 229 15.96 -28.75 3.62
CA LEU A 229 15.77 -30.12 3.26
C LEU A 229 16.27 -30.24 1.81
N PRO A 230 17.09 -31.26 1.50
CA PRO A 230 17.51 -31.50 0.14
C PRO A 230 16.26 -31.60 -0.77
N PRO A 231 16.32 -31.08 -2.02
CA PRO A 231 15.18 -31.06 -2.95
C PRO A 231 14.51 -32.42 -3.16
N SER A 232 15.20 -33.51 -2.83
CA SER A 232 14.74 -34.89 -2.90
C SER A 232 13.82 -35.35 -1.77
N LEU A 233 13.60 -34.53 -0.71
CA LEU A 233 12.67 -34.85 0.39
C LEU A 233 11.41 -33.98 0.42
N LEU A 234 11.34 -32.95 -0.42
CA LEU A 234 10.09 -32.28 -0.76
C LEU A 234 9.49 -33.04 -1.93
N GLU A 235 8.90 -34.21 -1.65
CA GLU A 235 7.77 -34.64 -2.47
C GLU A 235 6.85 -33.42 -2.54
N LYS A 236 6.56 -32.94 -3.75
CA LYS A 236 5.46 -32.00 -3.96
C LYS A 236 4.24 -32.71 -3.39
N VAL A 237 3.92 -32.44 -2.13
CA VAL A 237 2.59 -32.67 -1.61
C VAL A 237 1.75 -31.85 -2.56
N SER A 238 1.10 -32.53 -3.50
CA SER A 238 0.02 -31.95 -4.26
C SER A 238 -0.97 -31.52 -3.20
N GLU A 239 -0.90 -30.25 -2.80
CA GLU A 239 -1.93 -29.68 -1.95
C GLU A 239 -3.24 -29.99 -2.66
N PRO A 240 -4.22 -30.57 -1.94
CA PRO A 240 -5.50 -30.88 -2.55
C PRO A 240 -6.00 -29.59 -3.19
N GLU A 241 -6.32 -29.66 -4.48
CA GLU A 241 -6.81 -28.51 -5.24
C GLU A 241 -8.11 -28.05 -4.57
N MET A 242 -8.02 -26.96 -3.80
CA MET A 242 -9.15 -26.40 -3.08
C MET A 242 -10.13 -25.85 -4.10
N ASP A 243 -11.41 -26.13 -3.88
CA ASP A 243 -12.47 -25.57 -4.71
C ASP A 243 -12.42 -24.03 -4.63
N PRO A 244 -12.43 -23.31 -5.78
CA PRO A 244 -12.31 -21.85 -5.76
C PRO A 244 -13.42 -21.15 -4.98
N VAL A 245 -14.61 -21.75 -4.83
CA VAL A 245 -15.68 -21.16 -4.01
C VAL A 245 -15.32 -21.26 -2.53
N GLU A 246 -14.80 -22.41 -2.08
CA GLU A 246 -14.35 -22.61 -0.70
C GLU A 246 -13.20 -21.65 -0.34
N GLU A 247 -12.20 -21.53 -1.21
CA GLU A 247 -11.07 -20.62 -0.99
C GLU A 247 -11.50 -19.15 -0.88
N VAL A 248 -12.34 -18.69 -1.80
CA VAL A 248 -12.91 -17.34 -1.74
C VAL A 248 -13.72 -17.17 -0.46
N SER A 249 -14.54 -18.16 -0.08
CA SER A 249 -15.42 -18.07 1.09
C SER A 249 -14.66 -17.86 2.40
N LEU A 250 -13.52 -18.55 2.58
CA LEU A 250 -12.67 -18.37 3.76
C LEU A 250 -12.17 -16.92 3.91
N ALA A 251 -11.71 -16.31 2.83
CA ALA A 251 -11.26 -14.92 2.84
C ALA A 251 -12.43 -13.94 3.05
N LEU A 252 -13.61 -14.27 2.52
CA LEU A 252 -14.82 -13.47 2.72
C LEU A 252 -15.35 -13.53 4.15
N ASP A 253 -15.18 -14.64 4.87
CA ASP A 253 -15.58 -14.75 6.27
C ASP A 253 -14.75 -13.82 7.17
N LEU A 254 -13.45 -13.69 6.89
CA LEU A 254 -12.59 -12.70 7.55
C LEU A 254 -13.05 -11.27 7.23
N LEU A 255 -13.39 -10.99 5.96
CA LEU A 255 -13.84 -9.68 5.50
C LEU A 255 -15.18 -9.24 6.14
N LYS A 256 -16.04 -10.20 6.48
CA LYS A 256 -17.36 -9.97 7.10
C LYS A 256 -17.33 -9.98 8.64
N SER A 257 -16.17 -10.24 9.24
CA SER A 257 -16.00 -10.24 10.69
C SER A 257 -16.37 -8.88 11.31
N ASP A 258 -16.81 -8.87 12.56
CA ASP A 258 -17.05 -7.63 13.32
C ASP A 258 -15.76 -6.94 13.78
N TYR A 259 -14.62 -7.64 13.66
CA TYR A 259 -13.33 -7.17 14.14
C TYR A 259 -12.47 -6.59 13.01
N LEU A 260 -12.01 -5.34 13.19
CA LEU A 260 -11.27 -4.60 12.16
C LEU A 260 -9.95 -5.27 11.75
N ASP A 261 -9.26 -5.94 12.67
CA ASP A 261 -8.05 -6.72 12.39
C ASP A 261 -8.32 -7.90 11.46
N MET A 262 -9.39 -8.66 11.71
CA MET A 262 -9.84 -9.74 10.84
C MET A 262 -10.28 -9.22 9.47
N GLN A 263 -10.99 -8.09 9.42
CA GLN A 263 -11.37 -7.45 8.16
C GLN A 263 -10.14 -7.01 7.35
N LYS A 264 -9.09 -6.50 8.01
CA LYS A 264 -7.82 -6.13 7.37
C LYS A 264 -7.13 -7.35 6.79
N GLU A 265 -7.04 -8.43 7.55
CA GLU A 265 -6.44 -9.68 7.10
C GLU A 265 -7.22 -10.27 5.91
N GLY A 266 -8.55 -10.28 5.98
CA GLY A 266 -9.40 -10.70 4.87
C GLY A 266 -9.20 -9.85 3.62
N ALA A 267 -9.17 -8.52 3.76
CA ALA A 267 -8.93 -7.61 2.63
C ALA A 267 -7.53 -7.81 2.02
N GLN A 268 -6.51 -8.00 2.86
CA GLN A 268 -5.14 -8.29 2.42
C GLN A 268 -5.06 -9.62 1.68
N CYS A 269 -5.61 -10.70 2.25
CA CYS A 269 -5.66 -12.02 1.63
C CYS A 269 -6.31 -11.96 0.25
N ILE A 270 -7.44 -11.26 0.11
CA ILE A 270 -8.10 -11.07 -1.19
C ILE A 270 -7.24 -10.26 -2.17
N SER A 271 -6.57 -9.21 -1.69
CA SER A 271 -5.65 -8.41 -2.50
C SER A 271 -4.46 -9.24 -3.02
N GLU A 272 -3.92 -10.14 -2.20
CA GLU A 272 -2.86 -11.08 -2.58
C GLU A 272 -3.36 -12.13 -3.58
N MET A 273 -4.47 -12.81 -3.27
CA MET A 273 -5.10 -13.79 -4.15
C MET A 273 -5.40 -13.21 -5.53
N THR A 274 -5.95 -12.00 -5.57
CA THR A 274 -6.27 -11.32 -6.81
C THR A 274 -5.05 -10.76 -7.50
N SER A 275 -3.87 -10.71 -6.90
CA SER A 275 -2.63 -10.28 -7.56
C SER A 275 -1.96 -11.40 -8.34
N ASP A 276 -2.15 -12.65 -7.93
CA ASP A 276 -1.68 -13.83 -8.65
C ASP A 276 -2.58 -14.16 -9.86
N GLN A 277 -1.99 -14.22 -11.05
CA GLN A 277 -2.72 -14.50 -12.29
C GLN A 277 -3.33 -15.91 -12.27
N ALA A 278 -2.62 -16.91 -11.74
CA ALA A 278 -3.13 -18.29 -11.72
C ALA A 278 -4.37 -18.41 -10.81
N THR A 279 -4.32 -17.79 -9.64
CA THR A 279 -5.47 -17.71 -8.74
C THR A 279 -6.63 -16.93 -9.35
N ARG A 280 -6.37 -15.78 -10.00
CA ARG A 280 -7.40 -15.03 -10.75
C ARG A 280 -8.07 -15.88 -11.82
N ASP A 281 -7.30 -16.58 -12.64
CA ASP A 281 -7.83 -17.40 -13.74
C ASP A 281 -8.68 -18.55 -13.20
N ARG A 282 -8.26 -19.18 -12.10
CA ARG A 282 -9.02 -20.22 -11.42
C ARG A 282 -10.32 -19.68 -10.83
N VAL A 283 -10.30 -18.55 -10.12
CA VAL A 283 -11.52 -17.89 -9.62
C VAL A 283 -12.44 -17.48 -10.78
N ALA A 284 -11.89 -16.95 -11.87
CA ALA A 284 -12.64 -16.55 -13.06
C ALA A 284 -13.31 -17.74 -13.79
N SER A 285 -12.77 -18.95 -13.64
CA SER A 285 -13.37 -20.18 -14.17
C SER A 285 -14.65 -20.62 -13.42
N SER A 286 -14.87 -20.11 -12.20
CA SER A 286 -16.07 -20.33 -11.40
C SER A 286 -16.90 -19.04 -11.32
N THR A 287 -18.02 -19.01 -12.04
CA THR A 287 -18.94 -17.84 -12.03
C THR A 287 -19.44 -17.52 -10.62
N GLU A 288 -19.65 -18.55 -9.79
CA GLU A 288 -20.08 -18.39 -8.40
C GLU A 288 -18.98 -17.73 -7.54
N ALA A 289 -17.76 -18.28 -7.55
CA ALA A 289 -16.63 -17.74 -6.80
C ALA A 289 -16.33 -16.29 -7.22
N LEU A 290 -16.31 -16.04 -8.53
CA LEU A 290 -16.09 -14.70 -9.07
C LEU A 290 -17.19 -13.72 -8.64
N GLY A 291 -18.46 -14.13 -8.69
CA GLY A 291 -19.59 -13.29 -8.30
C GLY A 291 -19.58 -12.93 -6.82
N LEU A 292 -19.28 -13.90 -5.95
CA LEU A 292 -19.11 -13.68 -4.51
C LEU A 292 -17.98 -12.71 -4.22
N LEU A 293 -16.81 -12.94 -4.82
CA LEU A 293 -15.61 -12.13 -4.60
C LEU A 293 -15.81 -10.68 -5.05
N VAL A 294 -16.26 -10.48 -6.29
CA VAL A 294 -16.48 -9.13 -6.86
C VAL A 294 -17.49 -8.36 -6.02
N THR A 295 -18.62 -8.98 -5.67
CA THR A 295 -19.69 -8.31 -4.90
C THR A 295 -19.23 -7.96 -3.49
N ALA A 296 -18.50 -8.85 -2.81
CA ALA A 296 -18.05 -8.62 -1.45
C ALA A 296 -16.96 -7.54 -1.38
N VAL A 297 -15.97 -7.57 -2.28
CA VAL A 297 -14.91 -6.53 -2.35
C VAL A 297 -15.51 -5.16 -2.66
N ALA A 298 -16.41 -5.11 -3.64
CA ALA A 298 -17.16 -3.90 -4.00
C ALA A 298 -17.93 -3.31 -2.81
N THR A 299 -18.69 -4.17 -2.10
CA THR A 299 -19.48 -3.75 -0.95
C THR A 299 -18.58 -3.28 0.19
N PHE A 300 -17.52 -4.02 0.49
CA PHE A 300 -16.58 -3.69 1.55
C PHE A 300 -15.84 -2.37 1.30
N LEU A 301 -15.39 -2.12 0.06
CA LEU A 301 -14.76 -0.86 -0.32
C LEU A 301 -15.70 0.34 -0.07
N ALA A 302 -16.99 0.18 -0.33
CA ALA A 302 -18.00 1.21 -0.16
C ALA A 302 -18.36 1.49 1.30
N THR A 303 -18.19 0.52 2.21
CA THR A 303 -18.63 0.63 3.61
C THR A 303 -17.49 0.85 4.60
N THR A 304 -16.30 0.31 4.33
CA THR A 304 -15.16 0.44 5.25
C THR A 304 -14.64 1.88 5.31
N VAL A 305 -14.16 2.31 6.46
CA VAL A 305 -13.56 3.65 6.68
C VAL A 305 -12.06 3.60 6.93
N ASP A 306 -11.50 2.41 7.17
CA ASP A 306 -10.08 2.23 7.42
C ASP A 306 -9.28 2.34 6.11
N VAL A 307 -8.28 3.22 6.10
CA VAL A 307 -7.49 3.55 4.90
C VAL A 307 -6.72 2.34 4.37
N GLN A 308 -6.19 1.49 5.26
CA GLN A 308 -5.46 0.29 4.87
C GLN A 308 -6.40 -0.73 4.23
N SER A 309 -7.54 -1.01 4.87
CA SER A 309 -8.59 -1.88 4.32
C SER A 309 -9.11 -1.38 2.96
N ARG A 310 -9.35 -0.06 2.81
CA ARG A 310 -9.75 0.53 1.53
C ARG A 310 -8.69 0.35 0.46
N SER A 311 -7.42 0.51 0.82
CA SER A 311 -6.30 0.33 -0.10
C SER A 311 -6.28 -1.09 -0.66
N TYR A 312 -6.33 -2.11 0.20
CA TYR A 312 -6.38 -3.51 -0.23
C TYR A 312 -7.61 -3.83 -1.08
N ALA A 313 -8.79 -3.34 -0.69
CA ALA A 313 -10.00 -3.56 -1.47
C ALA A 313 -9.94 -2.86 -2.85
N ALA A 314 -9.35 -1.66 -2.93
CA ALA A 314 -9.11 -0.98 -4.21
C ALA A 314 -8.11 -1.74 -5.09
N PHE A 315 -7.02 -2.26 -4.52
CA PHE A 315 -6.06 -3.14 -5.20
C PHE A 315 -6.75 -4.38 -5.78
N ALA A 316 -7.52 -5.08 -4.95
CA ALA A 316 -8.22 -6.28 -5.36
C ALA A 316 -9.20 -6.00 -6.50
N LEU A 317 -9.97 -4.92 -6.40
CA LEU A 317 -10.92 -4.54 -7.45
C LEU A 317 -10.21 -4.13 -8.75
N ALA A 318 -9.11 -3.39 -8.65
CA ALA A 318 -8.32 -3.00 -9.81
C ALA A 318 -7.70 -4.21 -10.52
N ASN A 319 -7.23 -5.20 -9.77
CA ASN A 319 -6.75 -6.48 -10.32
C ASN A 319 -7.87 -7.30 -10.97
N LEU A 320 -9.02 -7.43 -10.30
CA LEU A 320 -10.16 -8.17 -10.83
C LEU A 320 -10.63 -7.56 -12.14
N THR A 321 -10.75 -6.23 -12.19
CA THR A 321 -11.17 -5.51 -13.39
C THR A 321 -10.19 -5.62 -14.55
N GLU A 322 -9.00 -6.21 -14.41
CA GLU A 322 -8.17 -6.48 -15.60
C GLU A 322 -8.82 -7.50 -16.55
N ALA A 323 -9.57 -8.46 -16.02
CA ALA A 323 -10.25 -9.49 -16.80
C ALA A 323 -11.67 -9.07 -17.19
N VAL A 324 -12.05 -9.28 -18.47
CA VAL A 324 -13.37 -8.92 -19.01
C VAL A 324 -14.53 -9.57 -18.24
N PRO A 325 -14.51 -10.88 -17.91
CA PRO A 325 -15.60 -11.51 -17.15
C PRO A 325 -15.86 -10.86 -15.79
N CYS A 326 -14.80 -10.39 -15.11
CA CYS A 326 -14.93 -9.68 -13.84
C CYS A 326 -15.62 -8.32 -14.01
N ARG A 327 -15.37 -7.62 -15.13
CA ARG A 327 -16.03 -6.35 -15.45
C ARG A 327 -17.53 -6.57 -15.72
N ASP A 328 -17.86 -7.60 -16.48
CA ASP A 328 -19.25 -7.99 -16.75
C ASP A 328 -20.00 -8.31 -15.44
N MET A 329 -19.37 -9.10 -14.56
CA MET A 329 -19.90 -9.42 -13.24
C MET A 329 -20.07 -8.19 -12.36
N LEU A 330 -19.07 -7.31 -12.30
CA LEU A 330 -19.12 -6.08 -11.52
C LEU A 330 -20.25 -5.16 -12.00
N THR A 331 -20.42 -5.02 -13.32
CA THR A 331 -21.51 -4.18 -13.86
C THR A 331 -22.91 -4.76 -13.63
N SER A 332 -22.99 -6.06 -13.35
CA SER A 332 -24.23 -6.74 -12.98
C SER A 332 -24.45 -6.78 -11.47
N ALA A 333 -23.45 -6.39 -10.67
CA ALA A 333 -23.50 -6.51 -9.22
C ALA A 333 -24.46 -5.49 -8.58
N PRO A 334 -25.24 -5.91 -7.57
CA PRO A 334 -26.02 -4.98 -6.77
C PRO A 334 -25.05 -4.03 -6.05
N GLY A 335 -25.26 -2.72 -6.22
CA GLY A 335 -24.40 -1.70 -5.62
C GLY A 335 -23.32 -1.12 -6.53
N LEU A 336 -23.28 -1.48 -7.83
CA LEU A 336 -22.40 -0.84 -8.83
C LEU A 336 -22.39 0.70 -8.72
N VAL A 337 -23.56 1.30 -8.46
CA VAL A 337 -23.71 2.75 -8.24
C VAL A 337 -22.81 3.24 -7.11
N HIS A 338 -22.91 2.62 -5.94
CA HIS A 338 -22.10 2.99 -4.79
C HIS A 338 -20.61 2.74 -5.05
N VAL A 339 -20.26 1.65 -5.70
CA VAL A 339 -18.86 1.32 -6.04
C VAL A 339 -18.27 2.36 -6.98
N LEU A 340 -18.94 2.67 -8.10
CA LEU A 340 -18.44 3.63 -9.07
C LEU A 340 -18.34 5.03 -8.46
N HIS A 341 -19.33 5.46 -7.66
CA HIS A 341 -19.23 6.73 -6.94
C HIS A 341 -18.12 6.74 -5.89
N THR A 342 -17.89 5.62 -5.19
CA THR A 342 -16.81 5.49 -4.22
C THR A 342 -15.44 5.58 -4.91
N LEU A 343 -15.25 4.82 -5.99
CA LEU A 343 -14.02 4.87 -6.79
C LEU A 343 -13.79 6.26 -7.37
N ALA A 344 -14.79 6.87 -8.01
CA ALA A 344 -14.68 8.22 -8.54
C ALA A 344 -14.38 9.24 -7.43
N GLY A 345 -15.00 9.05 -6.26
CA GLY A 345 -14.78 9.85 -5.06
C GLY A 345 -13.40 9.68 -4.43
N PHE A 346 -12.59 8.69 -4.83
CA PHE A 346 -11.17 8.61 -4.45
C PHE A 346 -10.26 9.29 -5.46
N VAL A 347 -10.72 9.53 -6.68
CA VAL A 347 -9.88 10.02 -7.78
C VAL A 347 -9.84 11.55 -7.77
N HIS A 348 -9.24 12.09 -6.72
CA HIS A 348 -8.94 13.51 -6.55
C HIS A 348 -7.52 13.72 -6.02
N ASN A 349 -7.08 14.97 -5.88
CA ASN A 349 -5.85 15.27 -5.16
C ASN A 349 -6.03 14.96 -3.67
N GLY A 350 -5.15 14.12 -3.12
CA GLY A 350 -5.25 13.58 -1.76
C GLY A 350 -3.92 13.63 -1.01
N SER A 351 -3.87 12.95 0.15
CA SER A 351 -2.67 12.84 0.97
C SER A 351 -1.60 11.93 0.32
N TYR A 352 -0.41 11.84 0.90
CA TYR A 352 0.59 10.84 0.48
C TYR A 352 0.15 9.41 0.88
N GLU A 353 -0.64 9.27 1.96
CA GLU A 353 -1.06 7.98 2.52
C GLU A 353 -2.08 7.24 1.66
N ASP A 354 -2.83 7.96 0.84
CA ASP A 354 -3.89 7.44 0.00
C ASP A 354 -3.50 7.34 -1.49
N VAL A 355 -2.29 7.80 -1.86
CA VAL A 355 -1.85 7.89 -3.28
C VAL A 355 -2.05 6.57 -4.00
N GLN A 356 -1.60 5.47 -3.40
CA GLN A 356 -1.70 4.17 -4.02
C GLN A 356 -3.16 3.72 -4.17
N MET A 357 -3.99 3.90 -3.14
CA MET A 357 -5.44 3.64 -3.25
C MET A 357 -6.06 4.44 -4.40
N ARG A 358 -5.67 5.70 -4.59
CA ARG A 358 -6.14 6.54 -5.70
C ARG A 358 -5.68 6.04 -7.07
N ARG A 359 -4.43 5.59 -7.19
CA ARG A 359 -3.90 4.96 -8.42
C ARG A 359 -4.71 3.71 -8.77
N GLU A 360 -4.98 2.86 -7.79
CA GLU A 360 -5.77 1.64 -7.99
C GLU A 360 -7.23 1.93 -8.31
N ALA A 361 -7.84 2.90 -7.62
CA ALA A 361 -9.20 3.34 -7.94
C ALA A 361 -9.31 3.87 -9.38
N ALA A 362 -8.35 4.70 -9.80
CA ALA A 362 -8.29 5.19 -11.18
C ALA A 362 -8.06 4.06 -12.19
N ARG A 363 -7.17 3.09 -11.88
CA ARG A 363 -6.95 1.90 -12.71
C ARG A 363 -8.22 1.08 -12.87
N ALA A 364 -8.95 0.83 -11.79
CA ALA A 364 -10.22 0.11 -11.81
C ALA A 364 -11.26 0.82 -12.69
N LEU A 365 -11.42 2.14 -12.53
CA LEU A 365 -12.33 2.93 -13.38
C LEU A 365 -11.94 2.88 -14.86
N ALA A 366 -10.65 2.99 -15.17
CA ALA A 366 -10.16 2.90 -16.55
C ALA A 366 -10.46 1.53 -17.17
N ASN A 367 -10.22 0.46 -16.41
CA ASN A 367 -10.53 -0.91 -16.82
C ASN A 367 -12.03 -1.10 -17.10
N ILE A 368 -12.90 -0.59 -16.23
CA ILE A 368 -14.36 -0.65 -16.41
C ILE A 368 -14.80 0.17 -17.61
N ALA A 369 -14.30 1.40 -17.76
CA ALA A 369 -14.66 2.30 -18.86
C ALA A 369 -14.29 1.71 -20.23
N ALA A 370 -13.20 0.93 -20.32
CA ALA A 370 -12.74 0.32 -21.56
C ALA A 370 -13.78 -0.63 -22.20
N THR A 371 -14.65 -1.28 -21.41
CA THR A 371 -15.69 -2.20 -21.93
C THR A 371 -17.11 -1.78 -21.60
N HIS A 372 -17.33 -0.99 -20.54
CA HIS A 372 -18.66 -0.64 -20.03
C HIS A 372 -18.87 0.85 -19.80
N LYS A 373 -18.28 1.70 -20.64
CA LYS A 373 -18.47 3.17 -20.58
C LYS A 373 -19.94 3.59 -20.48
N ASP A 374 -20.86 2.95 -21.19
CA ASP A 374 -22.27 3.35 -21.19
C ASP A 374 -22.97 2.98 -19.87
N ALA A 375 -22.58 1.88 -19.24
CA ALA A 375 -23.05 1.55 -17.90
C ALA A 375 -22.50 2.55 -16.87
N MET A 376 -21.20 2.85 -16.95
CA MET A 376 -20.55 3.85 -16.10
C MET A 376 -21.18 5.23 -16.26
N ALA A 377 -21.49 5.66 -17.48
CA ALA A 377 -22.14 6.95 -17.76
C ALA A 377 -23.57 7.06 -17.25
N ARG A 378 -24.35 5.98 -17.38
CA ARG A 378 -25.71 5.94 -16.81
C ARG A 378 -25.70 6.03 -15.30
N VAL A 379 -24.69 5.43 -14.66
CA VAL A 379 -24.60 5.33 -13.20
C VAL A 379 -24.06 6.61 -12.58
N LEU A 380 -22.90 7.10 -13.03
CA LEU A 380 -22.25 8.28 -12.46
C LEU A 380 -22.99 9.58 -12.84
N GLY A 381 -23.70 9.56 -13.97
CA GLY A 381 -24.30 10.75 -14.54
C GLY A 381 -23.29 11.63 -15.29
N GLN A 382 -23.82 12.53 -16.11
CA GLN A 382 -23.00 13.40 -16.97
C GLN A 382 -22.19 14.41 -16.18
N ASP A 383 -22.68 14.88 -15.03
CA ASP A 383 -21.99 15.89 -14.23
C ASP A 383 -20.72 15.31 -13.59
N VAL A 384 -20.81 14.14 -12.95
CA VAL A 384 -19.63 13.49 -12.35
C VAL A 384 -18.60 13.11 -13.41
N ILE A 385 -19.03 12.63 -14.58
CA ILE A 385 -18.10 12.36 -15.68
C ILE A 385 -17.45 13.65 -16.19
N ARG A 386 -18.20 14.74 -16.31
CA ARG A 386 -17.65 16.02 -16.74
C ARG A 386 -16.62 16.54 -15.74
N ASP A 387 -16.90 16.45 -14.45
CA ASP A 387 -15.98 16.85 -13.39
C ASP A 387 -14.74 15.94 -13.41
N PHE A 388 -14.93 14.62 -13.51
CA PHE A 388 -13.88 13.62 -13.68
C PHE A 388 -12.98 13.88 -14.91
N VAL A 389 -13.56 14.35 -16.02
CA VAL A 389 -12.82 14.71 -17.24
C VAL A 389 -12.13 16.08 -17.11
N GLY A 390 -12.78 17.06 -16.49
CA GLY A 390 -12.25 18.40 -16.26
C GLY A 390 -11.05 18.41 -15.32
N ASP A 391 -11.20 17.71 -14.20
CA ASP A 391 -10.22 17.65 -13.11
C ASP A 391 -9.00 16.80 -13.48
N ALA A 392 -9.12 15.93 -14.49
CA ALA A 392 -8.05 15.04 -14.93
C ALA A 392 -6.72 15.78 -15.13
N ARG A 393 -6.75 16.99 -15.71
CA ARG A 393 -5.54 17.79 -15.97
C ARG A 393 -4.93 18.42 -14.72
N GLU A 394 -5.72 18.57 -13.67
CA GLU A 394 -5.35 19.21 -12.41
C GLU A 394 -4.82 18.20 -11.37
N LEU A 395 -4.98 16.90 -11.64
CA LEU A 395 -4.45 15.83 -10.78
C LEU A 395 -2.93 15.88 -10.72
N HIS A 396 -2.36 15.95 -9.52
CA HIS A 396 -0.91 16.06 -9.32
C HIS A 396 -0.17 14.76 -9.63
N ASP A 397 -0.75 13.61 -9.28
CA ASP A 397 -0.14 12.31 -9.53
C ASP A 397 -0.27 11.93 -11.02
N PRO A 398 0.86 11.70 -11.73
CA PRO A 398 0.84 11.43 -13.16
C PRO A 398 0.23 10.06 -13.49
N VAL A 399 0.32 9.08 -12.60
CA VAL A 399 -0.24 7.73 -12.81
C VAL A 399 -1.76 7.80 -12.73
N VAL A 400 -2.30 8.44 -11.69
CA VAL A 400 -3.75 8.70 -11.57
C VAL A 400 -4.23 9.48 -12.79
N ARG A 401 -3.54 10.57 -13.16
CA ARG A 401 -3.87 11.38 -14.35
C ARG A 401 -3.94 10.55 -15.64
N ASN A 402 -2.99 9.64 -15.84
CA ASN A 402 -2.95 8.80 -17.04
C ASN A 402 -4.14 7.82 -17.08
N TYR A 403 -4.45 7.15 -15.97
CA TYR A 403 -5.61 6.26 -15.89
C TYR A 403 -6.92 7.01 -16.10
N VAL A 404 -7.09 8.16 -15.45
CA VAL A 404 -8.26 9.02 -15.63
C VAL A 404 -8.37 9.47 -17.08
N SER A 405 -7.29 9.95 -17.69
CA SER A 405 -7.29 10.37 -19.09
C SER A 405 -7.66 9.23 -20.04
N SER A 406 -7.18 8.00 -19.76
CA SER A 406 -7.54 6.80 -20.51
C SER A 406 -9.03 6.46 -20.39
N ALA A 407 -9.59 6.51 -19.18
CA ALA A 407 -11.01 6.33 -18.92
C ALA A 407 -11.85 7.41 -19.63
N CYS A 408 -11.47 8.67 -19.49
CA CYS A 408 -12.10 9.84 -20.10
C CYS A 408 -12.12 9.75 -21.63
N GLY A 409 -11.04 9.26 -22.25
CA GLY A 409 -10.95 9.05 -23.69
C GLY A 409 -12.00 8.08 -24.26
N GLN A 410 -12.64 7.26 -23.41
CA GLN A 410 -13.74 6.39 -23.84
C GLN A 410 -15.06 7.13 -24.03
N PHE A 411 -15.24 8.27 -23.35
CA PHE A 411 -16.46 9.07 -23.39
C PHE A 411 -16.39 10.10 -24.52
N THR A 412 -17.28 9.98 -25.50
CA THR A 412 -17.57 11.08 -26.43
C THR A 412 -18.40 12.11 -25.68
N LEU A 413 -17.73 13.09 -25.07
CA LEU A 413 -18.43 14.29 -24.61
C LEU A 413 -18.85 15.08 -25.85
N GLU A 414 -20.14 15.01 -26.19
CA GLU A 414 -20.72 15.98 -27.11
C GLU A 414 -20.54 17.37 -26.48
N THR A 415 -19.56 18.13 -26.97
CA THR A 415 -19.46 19.55 -26.68
C THR A 415 -20.74 20.19 -27.18
N LYS A 416 -21.69 20.45 -26.27
CA LYS A 416 -22.85 21.29 -26.56
C LYS A 416 -22.33 22.64 -27.06
N ALA A 417 -22.61 22.91 -28.34
CA ALA A 417 -22.23 24.12 -29.07
C ALA A 417 -22.90 25.38 -28.51
#